data_AF-A0A1M6ST76-F1
#
_entry.id   AF-A0A1M6ST76-F1
#
_cell.length_a   1.000
_cell.length_b   1.000
_cell.length_c   1.000
_cell.angle_alpha   90.00
_cell.angle_beta   90.00
_cell.angle_gamma   90.00
#
_symmetry.space_group_name_H-M   'P 1'
#
loop_
_entity.id
_entity.type
_entity.pdbx_description
1 polymer ?
#
loop_
_entity_poly.entity_id
_entity_poly.type
_entity_poly.pdbx_seq_one_letter_code
_entity_poly.pdbx_strand_id
1 'polypeptide(L)' 'MKKKYIFIPLAFSIFTSAQVGINTEEPTKTLDINGELRVRTLPSGDVIDDILVSDIDGNVRKVSRNSFGTG' A
#
# COMPACT_ATOMS: atom_id res chain seq x y z
N MET A 1 50.89 -15.95 -5.81
CA MET A 1 50.07 -16.33 -4.63
C MET A 1 48.73 -15.61 -4.74
N LYS A 2 47.64 -16.39 -4.82
CA LYS A 2 46.31 -15.94 -5.23
C LYS A 2 45.56 -15.39 -4.01
N LYS A 3 45.37 -14.08 -3.92
CA LYS A 3 44.36 -13.46 -3.03
C LYS A 3 43.17 -13.02 -3.87
N LYS A 4 42.32 -13.99 -4.19
CA LYS A 4 41.04 -13.82 -4.91
C LYS A 4 39.93 -13.43 -3.94
N TYR A 5 39.90 -12.23 -3.38
CA TYR A 5 38.68 -11.75 -2.69
C TYR A 5 38.65 -10.23 -2.68
N ILE A 6 37.88 -9.63 -3.60
CA ILE A 6 37.14 -8.38 -3.39
C ILE A 6 36.28 -8.15 -4.63
N PHE A 7 35.02 -7.80 -4.43
CA PHE A 7 33.90 -7.70 -5.40
C PHE A 7 32.97 -8.91 -5.55
N ILE A 8 32.45 -9.42 -4.42
CA ILE A 8 31.07 -9.91 -4.31
C ILE A 8 30.61 -9.48 -2.90
N PRO A 9 29.57 -8.63 -2.76
CA PRO A 9 28.24 -8.98 -3.25
C PRO A 9 27.57 -7.87 -4.07
N LEU A 10 27.53 -8.07 -5.40
CA LEU A 10 26.45 -7.53 -6.24
C LEU A 10 25.18 -8.41 -6.13
N ALA A 11 25.19 -9.39 -5.22
CA ALA A 11 24.05 -10.23 -4.88
C ALA A 11 23.40 -9.80 -3.54
N PHE A 12 23.39 -8.50 -3.23
CA PHE A 12 22.34 -7.98 -2.36
C PHE A 12 21.08 -7.94 -3.24
N SER A 13 20.43 -9.10 -3.39
CA SER A 13 19.12 -9.19 -4.02
C SER A 13 18.27 -8.13 -3.36
N ILE A 14 17.98 -7.08 -4.11
CA ILE A 14 17.03 -6.03 -3.76
C ILE A 14 15.65 -6.67 -3.68
N PHE A 15 15.37 -7.37 -2.58
CA PHE A 15 14.01 -7.61 -2.09
C PHE A 15 13.48 -6.27 -1.56
N THR A 16 13.51 -5.23 -2.39
CA THR A 16 12.90 -3.96 -2.06
C THR A 16 11.45 -4.10 -2.47
N SER A 17 10.61 -4.51 -1.52
CA SER A 17 9.18 -4.27 -1.63
C SER A 17 9.00 -2.77 -1.89
N ALA A 18 8.26 -2.39 -2.94
CA ALA A 18 7.99 -1.00 -3.26
C ALA A 18 6.95 -0.38 -2.29
N GLN A 19 7.13 -0.63 -0.99
CA GLN A 19 6.28 -0.10 0.06
C GLN A 19 6.70 1.32 0.41
N VAL A 20 5.70 2.16 0.67
CA VAL A 20 5.86 3.51 1.16
C VAL A 20 5.21 3.58 2.53
N GLY A 21 6.04 3.63 3.57
CA GLY A 21 5.60 3.90 4.93
C GLY A 21 5.66 5.40 5.24
N ILE A 22 4.57 5.95 5.79
CA ILE A 22 4.55 7.30 6.37
C ILE A 22 4.36 7.14 7.87
N ASN A 23 5.37 7.55 8.64
CA ASN A 23 5.40 7.43 10.11
C ASN A 23 5.27 5.98 10.62
N THR A 24 5.76 5.01 9.85
CA THR A 24 5.80 3.58 10.21
C THR A 24 7.11 2.97 9.74
N GLU A 25 7.80 2.25 10.64
CA GLU A 25 9.10 1.61 10.34
C GLU A 25 8.93 0.28 9.59
N GLU A 26 7.79 -0.39 9.81
CA GLU A 26 7.47 -1.71 9.24
C GLU A 26 6.11 -1.66 8.54
N PRO A 27 6.03 -1.15 7.30
CA PRO A 27 4.77 -1.05 6.56
C PRO A 27 4.12 -2.41 6.35
N THR A 28 2.84 -2.53 6.69
CA THR A 28 2.03 -3.75 6.52
C THR A 28 1.25 -3.79 5.21
N LYS A 29 1.23 -2.65 4.49
CA LYS A 29 0.63 -2.46 3.16
C LYS A 29 1.60 -1.72 2.24
N THR A 30 1.28 -1.68 0.94
CA THR A 30 2.09 -0.97 -0.05
C THR A 30 2.16 0.54 0.22
N LEU A 31 1.07 1.12 0.70
CA LEU A 31 1.07 2.44 1.30
C LEU A 31 0.49 2.27 2.70
N ASP A 32 1.30 2.56 3.71
CA ASP A 32 0.92 2.45 5.12
C ASP A 32 1.16 3.79 5.80
N ILE A 33 0.12 4.34 6.44
CA ILE A 33 0.12 5.66 7.05
C ILE A 33 -0.32 5.50 8.50
N ASN A 34 0.62 5.70 9.43
CA ASN A 34 0.30 5.81 10.84
C ASN A 34 -0.07 7.26 11.17
N GLY A 35 -1.27 7.66 10.77
CA GLY A 35 -1.79 9.03 10.84
C GLY A 35 -3.05 9.23 10.01
N GLU A 36 -3.25 10.44 9.50
CA GLU A 36 -4.44 10.82 8.73
C GLU A 36 -4.16 10.89 7.23
N LEU A 37 -5.10 10.41 6.41
CA LEU A 37 -5.08 10.59 4.95
C LEU A 37 -6.11 11.65 4.54
N ARG A 38 -5.66 12.67 3.80
CA ARG A 38 -6.54 13.62 3.11
C ARG A 38 -6.23 13.67 1.63
N VAL A 39 -7.26 13.45 0.80
CA VAL A 39 -7.20 13.67 -0.65
C VAL A 39 -7.93 14.97 -0.98
N ARG A 40 -7.24 15.94 -1.57
CA ARG A 40 -7.80 17.29 -1.83
C ARG A 40 -8.76 17.31 -3.01
N THR A 41 -8.47 16.53 -4.04
CA THR A 41 -9.27 16.44 -5.26
C THR A 41 -9.77 15.01 -5.39
N LEU A 42 -11.08 14.83 -5.23
CA LEU A 42 -11.78 13.57 -5.45
C LEU A 42 -12.82 13.79 -6.55
N PRO A 43 -12.62 13.26 -7.76
CA PRO A 43 -13.61 13.36 -8.81
C PRO A 43 -14.89 12.61 -8.43
N SER A 44 -16.03 13.03 -8.96
CA SER A 44 -17.27 12.27 -8.83
C SER A 44 -17.12 10.87 -9.43
N GLY A 45 -17.63 9.86 -8.72
CA GLY A 45 -17.67 8.49 -9.23
C GLY A 45 -18.79 8.26 -10.26
N ASP A 46 -18.65 7.20 -11.04
CA ASP A 46 -19.61 6.71 -12.02
C ASP A 46 -20.65 5.76 -11.41
N VAL A 47 -21.74 5.50 -12.14
CA VAL A 47 -22.77 4.51 -11.83
C VAL A 47 -22.26 3.07 -11.88
N ILE A 48 -20.97 2.81 -12.08
CA ILE A 48 -20.41 1.46 -11.98
C ILE A 48 -19.28 1.37 -10.95
N ASP A 49 -18.99 2.45 -10.22
CA ASP A 49 -17.90 2.48 -9.25
C ASP A 49 -18.23 1.69 -7.98
N ASP A 50 -17.20 1.06 -7.42
CA ASP A 50 -17.21 0.43 -6.11
C ASP A 50 -17.03 1.45 -4.98
N ILE A 51 -17.51 1.11 -3.79
CA ILE A 51 -17.30 1.91 -2.58
C ILE A 51 -16.02 1.43 -1.87
N LEU A 52 -15.17 2.36 -1.45
CA LEU A 52 -14.05 2.07 -0.56
C LEU A 52 -14.49 2.18 0.90
N VAL A 53 -14.16 1.17 1.70
CA VAL A 53 -14.43 1.13 3.15
C VAL A 53 -13.18 0.72 3.91
N SER A 54 -13.09 1.08 5.19
CA SER A 54 -12.02 0.65 6.10
C SER A 54 -12.49 -0.42 7.10
N ASP A 55 -11.57 -1.21 7.64
CA ASP A 55 -11.79 -1.97 8.89
C ASP A 55 -11.15 -1.29 10.10
N ILE A 56 -11.20 -1.97 11.25
CA ILE A 56 -10.64 -1.53 12.53
C ILE A 56 -9.12 -1.32 12.50
N ASP A 57 -8.41 -2.04 11.63
CA ASP A 57 -6.97 -1.93 11.45
C ASP A 57 -6.59 -0.89 10.37
N GLY A 58 -7.58 -0.18 9.82
CA GLY A 58 -7.37 0.86 8.81
C GLY A 58 -7.15 0.32 7.39
N ASN A 59 -7.32 -0.97 7.12
CA ASN A 59 -7.16 -1.51 5.76
C ASN A 59 -8.32 -1.07 4.87
N VAL A 60 -8.00 -0.54 3.69
CA VAL A 60 -8.99 -0.13 2.70
C VAL A 60 -9.34 -1.30 1.78
N ARG A 61 -10.64 -1.57 1.61
CA ARG A 61 -11.18 -2.58 0.69
C ARG A 61 -12.29 -2.02 -0.18
N LYS A 62 -12.51 -2.66 -1.33
CA LYS A 62 -13.67 -2.41 -2.18
C LYS A 62 -14.86 -3.21 -1.69
N VAL A 63 -16.04 -2.59 -1.75
CA VAL A 63 -17.33 -3.25 -1.59
C VAL A 63 -18.20 -2.83 -2.77
N SER A 64 -18.85 -3.81 -3.41
CA SER A 64 -19.79 -3.50 -4.48
C SER A 64 -20.88 -2.58 -3.96
N ARG A 65 -21.19 -1.52 -4.72
CA ARG A 65 -22.27 -0.60 -4.35
C ARG A 65 -23.61 -1.33 -4.17
N ASN A 66 -23.83 -2.40 -4.91
CA ASN A 66 -25.04 -3.21 -4.82
C ASN A 66 -25.22 -3.89 -3.45
N SER A 67 -24.14 -4.05 -2.68
CA SER A 67 -24.19 -4.60 -1.32
C SER A 67 -24.85 -3.65 -0.30
N PHE A 68 -25.09 -2.39 -0.68
CA PHE A 68 -25.82 -1.40 0.14
C PHE A 68 -27.24 -1.16 -0.38
N GLY A 69 -27.78 -2.09 -1.17
CA GLY A 69 -29.08 -1.99 -1.83
C GLY A 69 -30.23 -1.59 -0.90
N THR A 70 -30.98 -0.59 -1.38
CA THR A 70 -32.25 0.00 -0.93
C THR A 70 -33.02 -0.79 0.13
N GLY A 71 -33.03 -0.26 1.36
CA GLY A 71 -34.20 -0.38 2.22
C GLY A 71 -35.39 0.42 1.69
#